data_AF-A0A7Y6GKK6-F1
#
_entry.id   AF-A0A7Y6GKK6-F1
#
_cell.length_a   1.000
_cell.length_b   1.000
_cell.length_c   1.000
_cell.angle_alpha   90.00
_cell.angle_beta   90.00
_cell.angle_gamma   90.00
#
_symmetry.space_group_name_H-M   'P 1'
#
loop_
_entity.id
_entity.type
_entity.pdbx_description
1 polymer ?
#
loop_
_entity_poly.entity_id
_entity_poly.type
_entity_poly.pdbx_seq_one_letter_code
_entity_poly.pdbx_strand_id
1 'polypeptide(L)'
;MTQESTPAELRAAADEALRKPGARRQKIRKQLDEVEAELRPLIVRARLMEVPVRRVTALTGIAPGTVQKWAREAARKTPGKGAEKTG
;
A
#
# COMPACT_ATOMS: atom_id res chain seq x y z
N MET A 1 4.38 -21.99 -45.17
CA MET A 1 5.63 -21.34 -44.74
C MET A 1 5.30 -20.53 -43.49
N THR A 2 5.83 -20.91 -42.33
CA THR A 2 5.71 -20.13 -41.09
C THR A 2 6.80 -19.08 -41.10
N GLN A 3 6.44 -17.81 -41.24
CA GLN A 3 7.39 -16.72 -41.02
C GLN A 3 7.64 -16.64 -39.50
N GLU A 4 8.86 -16.94 -39.08
CA GLU A 4 9.26 -16.78 -37.69
C GLU A 4 9.48 -15.29 -37.41
N SER A 5 8.73 -14.74 -36.46
CA SER A 5 8.92 -13.35 -36.03
C SER A 5 10.34 -13.16 -35.47
N THR A 6 10.97 -12.05 -35.84
CA THR A 6 12.26 -11.69 -35.28
C THR A 6 12.13 -11.37 -33.78
N PRO A 7 13.20 -11.50 -32.98
CA PRO A 7 13.16 -11.11 -31.56
C PRO A 7 12.73 -9.67 -31.31
N ALA A 8 12.94 -8.75 -32.26
CA ALA A 8 12.49 -7.37 -32.16
C ALA A 8 10.96 -7.25 -32.27
N GLU A 9 10.36 -7.97 -33.22
CA GLU A 9 8.91 -8.01 -33.42
C GLU A 9 8.19 -8.65 -32.22
N LEU A 10 8.78 -9.71 -31.64
CA LEU A 10 8.25 -10.34 -30.44
C LEU A 10 8.23 -9.38 -29.22
N ARG A 11 9.27 -8.56 -29.06
CA ARG A 11 9.30 -7.53 -28.00
C ARG A 11 8.25 -6.44 -28.23
N ALA A 12 8.16 -5.93 -29.45
CA ALA A 12 7.16 -4.91 -29.80
C ALA A 12 5.72 -5.41 -29.58
N ALA A 13 5.45 -6.67 -29.93
CA ALA A 13 4.15 -7.31 -29.68
C ALA A 13 3.86 -7.46 -28.17
N ALA A 14 4.86 -7.83 -27.37
CA ALA A 14 4.73 -7.92 -25.93
C ALA A 14 4.47 -6.54 -25.28
N ASP A 15 5.18 -5.50 -25.71
CA ASP A 15 4.99 -4.13 -25.23
C ASP A 15 3.57 -3.62 -25.51
N GLU A 16 3.10 -3.83 -26.74
CA GLU A 16 1.74 -3.41 -27.13
C GLU A 16 0.66 -4.19 -26.35
N ALA A 17 0.87 -5.50 -26.14
CA ALA A 17 -0.03 -6.33 -25.33
C ALA A 17 -0.10 -5.86 -23.86
N LEU A 18 1.00 -5.35 -23.31
CA LEU A 18 1.05 -4.85 -21.93
C LEU A 18 0.49 -3.44 -21.77
N ARG A 19 0.45 -2.63 -22.84
CA ARG A 19 0.13 -1.19 -22.78
C ARG A 19 -1.21 -0.91 -22.09
N LYS A 20 -2.29 -1.52 -22.59
CA LYS A 20 -3.66 -1.33 -22.06
C LYS A 20 -3.85 -1.89 -20.65
N PRO A 21 -3.53 -3.18 -20.35
CA PRO A 21 -3.68 -3.71 -19.00
C PRO A 21 -2.74 -3.02 -17.99
N GLY A 22 -1.54 -2.62 -18.40
CA GLY A 22 -0.60 -1.85 -17.60
C GLY A 22 -1.15 -0.47 -17.21
N ALA A 23 -1.68 0.29 -18.17
CA ALA A 23 -2.31 1.58 -17.92
C ALA A 23 -3.52 1.46 -16.97
N ARG A 24 -4.37 0.43 -17.17
CA ARG A 24 -5.50 0.15 -16.27
C ARG A 24 -5.03 -0.14 -14.85
N ARG A 25 -3.99 -0.97 -14.70
CA ARG A 25 -3.41 -1.29 -13.39
C ARG A 25 -2.86 -0.04 -12.70
N GLN A 26 -2.16 0.84 -13.41
CA GLN A 26 -1.63 2.09 -12.85
C GLN A 26 -2.76 3.00 -12.35
N LYS A 27 -3.85 3.14 -13.12
CA LYS A 27 -5.02 3.91 -12.70
C LYS A 27 -5.64 3.37 -11.41
N ILE A 28 -5.87 2.05 -11.34
CA ILE A 28 -6.42 1.40 -10.15
C ILE A 28 -5.46 1.55 -8.96
N ARG A 29 -4.14 1.42 -9.18
CA ARG A 29 -3.14 1.62 -8.13
C ARG A 29 -3.26 3.02 -7.53
N LYS A 30 -3.36 4.07 -8.37
CA LYS A 30 -3.52 5.45 -7.89
C LYS A 30 -4.77 5.62 -7.01
N GLN A 31 -5.90 5.05 -7.44
CA GLN A 31 -7.14 5.08 -6.66
C GLN A 31 -7.00 4.35 -5.33
N LEU A 32 -6.28 3.22 -5.31
CA LEU A 32 -5.98 2.50 -4.07
C LEU A 32 -5.09 3.33 -3.15
N ASP A 33 -4.08 4.02 -3.68
CA ASP A 33 -3.18 4.87 -2.91
C ASP A 33 -3.94 6.04 -2.25
N GLU A 34 -4.93 6.62 -2.94
CA GLU A 34 -5.82 7.66 -2.39
C GLU A 34 -6.64 7.11 -1.21
N VAL A 35 -7.27 5.93 -1.37
CA VAL A 35 -8.01 5.26 -0.29
C VAL A 35 -7.10 4.89 0.89
N GLU A 36 -5.88 4.41 0.62
CA GLU A 36 -4.91 4.10 1.67
C GLU A 36 -4.48 5.34 2.45
N ALA A 37 -4.35 6.49 1.79
CA ALA A 37 -4.02 7.76 2.44
C ALA A 37 -5.13 8.19 3.43
N GLU A 38 -6.40 7.96 3.09
CA GLU A 38 -7.54 8.21 3.97
C GLU A 38 -7.62 7.21 5.12
N LEU A 39 -7.41 5.91 4.84
CA LEU A 39 -7.52 4.84 5.83
C LEU A 39 -6.39 4.86 6.87
N ARG A 40 -5.17 5.21 6.47
CA ARG A 40 -3.98 5.14 7.33
C ARG A 40 -4.13 5.87 8.67
N PRO A 41 -4.52 7.16 8.75
CA PRO A 41 -4.72 7.84 10.04
C PRO A 41 -5.84 7.22 10.87
N LEU A 42 -6.92 6.73 10.24
CA LEU A 42 -8.03 6.06 10.93
C LEU A 42 -7.59 4.74 11.55
N ILE A 43 -6.82 3.94 10.80
CA ILE A 43 -6.25 2.68 11.27
C ILE A 43 -5.28 2.91 12.43
N VAL A 44 -4.40 3.90 12.32
CA VAL A 44 -3.48 4.27 13.41
C VAL A 44 -4.27 4.65 14.67
N ARG A 45 -5.29 5.50 14.54
CA ARG A 45 -6.14 5.90 15.68
C ARG A 45 -6.88 4.71 16.27
N ALA A 46 -7.45 3.82 15.46
CA ALA A 46 -8.10 2.60 15.92
C ALA A 46 -7.12 1.70 16.70
N ARG A 47 -5.87 1.61 16.24
CA ARG A 47 -4.83 0.85 16.96
C ARG A 47 -4.43 1.48 18.29
N LEU A 48 -4.44 2.81 18.40
CA LEU A 48 -4.25 3.53 19.68
C LEU A 48 -5.42 3.31 20.65
N MET A 49 -6.63 3.10 20.13
CA MET A 49 -7.83 2.70 20.89
C MET A 49 -7.91 1.19 21.09
N GLU A 50 -6.79 0.48 20.95
CA GLU A 50 -6.66 -0.95 21.21
C GLU A 50 -7.53 -1.86 20.32
N VAL A 51 -8.10 -1.36 19.22
CA VAL A 51 -8.89 -2.19 18.28
C VAL A 51 -8.00 -3.31 17.71
N PRO A 52 -8.36 -4.61 17.86
CA PRO A 52 -7.49 -5.71 17.45
C PRO A 52 -7.11 -5.67 15.97
N VAL A 53 -5.86 -6.02 15.63
CA VAL A 53 -5.37 -6.06 14.23
C VAL A 53 -6.28 -6.92 13.34
N ARG A 54 -6.75 -8.08 13.84
CA ARG A 54 -7.70 -8.95 13.13
C ARG A 54 -8.97 -8.22 12.71
N ARG A 55 -9.49 -7.33 13.57
CA ARG A 55 -10.72 -6.57 13.32
C ARG A 55 -10.47 -5.48 12.28
N VAL A 56 -9.33 -4.80 12.38
CA VAL A 56 -8.91 -3.80 11.39
C VAL A 56 -8.76 -4.43 10.01
N THR A 57 -8.06 -5.56 9.90
CA THR A 57 -7.90 -6.29 8.63
C THR A 57 -9.24 -6.76 8.07
N ALA A 58 -10.14 -7.27 8.91
CA ALA A 58 -11.48 -7.69 8.46
C ALA A 58 -12.34 -6.54 7.92
N LEU A 59 -12.20 -5.33 8.47
CA LEU A 59 -12.98 -4.16 8.05
C LEU A 59 -12.41 -3.45 6.84
N THR A 60 -11.08 -3.48 6.67
CA THR A 60 -10.39 -2.63 5.68
C THR A 60 -9.74 -3.41 4.55
N GLY A 61 -9.62 -4.73 4.68
CA GLY A 61 -8.86 -5.57 3.73
C GLY A 61 -7.35 -5.37 3.79
N ILE A 62 -6.83 -4.47 4.63
CA ILE A 62 -5.41 -4.21 4.76
C ILE A 62 -4.71 -5.38 5.47
N ALA A 63 -3.63 -5.85 4.85
CA ALA A 63 -2.83 -6.94 5.39
C ALA A 63 -2.35 -6.65 6.83
N PRO A 64 -2.33 -7.65 7.72
CA PRO A 64 -2.00 -7.45 9.14
C PRO A 64 -0.59 -6.85 9.34
N GLY A 65 0.38 -7.23 8.50
CA GLY A 65 1.73 -6.67 8.54
C GLY A 65 1.76 -5.17 8.22
N THR A 66 0.93 -4.71 7.29
CA THR A 66 0.80 -3.28 6.95
C THR A 66 0.16 -2.50 8.10
N VAL A 67 -0.91 -3.03 8.71
CA VAL A 67 -1.53 -2.44 9.91
C VAL A 67 -0.52 -2.28 11.04
N GLN A 68 0.27 -3.33 11.31
CA GLN A 68 1.30 -3.30 12.34
C GLN A 68 2.41 -2.28 12.01
N LYS A 69 2.85 -2.23 10.76
CA LYS A 69 3.87 -1.27 10.30
C LYS A 69 3.41 0.16 10.54
N TRP A 70 2.20 0.53 10.10
CA TRP A 70 1.69 1.88 10.27
C TRP A 70 1.53 2.27 11.75
N ALA A 71 1.04 1.36 12.59
CA ALA A 71 0.93 1.61 14.03
C ALA A 71 2.31 1.82 14.68
N ARG A 72 3.31 1.01 14.33
CA ARG A 72 4.69 1.15 14.83
C ARG A 72 5.35 2.45 14.38
N GLU A 73 5.20 2.81 13.11
CA GLU A 73 5.73 4.06 12.58
C GLU A 73 5.12 5.28 13.27
N ALA A 74 3.82 5.26 13.55
CA ALA A 74 3.16 6.32 14.31
C ALA A 74 3.70 6.40 15.74
N ALA A 75 3.85 5.27 16.43
CA ALA A 75 4.40 5.24 17.79
C ALA A 75 5.84 5.79 17.88
N ARG A 76 6.66 5.57 16.83
CA ARG A 76 8.03 6.12 16.74
C ARG A 76 8.06 7.63 16.49
N LYS A 77 7.02 8.18 15.84
CA LYS A 77 6.92 9.61 15.51
C LYS A 77 6.38 10.47 16.65
N THR A 78 5.83 9.87 17.69
CA THR A 78 5.49 10.58 18.92
C THR A 78 6.75 10.63 19.79
N PRO A 79 7.50 11.74 19.86
CA PRO A 79 8.53 11.87 20.88
C PRO A 79 7.81 11.80 22.21
N GLY A 80 8.32 10.96 23.11
CA GLY A 80 7.75 10.78 24.43
C GLY A 80 7.49 12.13 25.09
N LYS A 81 6.26 12.30 25.57
CA LYS A 81 5.94 13.11 26.74
C LYS A 81 6.80 12.56 27.89
N GLY A 82 8.05 13.04 27.94
CA GLY A 82 9.12 12.54 28.81
C GLY A 82 10.23 13.58 29.01
N ALA A 83 9.95 14.85 28.70
CA ALA A 83 10.70 16.00 29.21
C ALA A 83 9.95 16.58 30.42
N GLU A 84 9.75 15.75 31.44
CA GLU A 84 9.41 16.21 32.78
C GLU A 84 10.34 15.47 33.74
N LYS A 85 11.06 16.25 34.57
CA LYS A 85 12.15 15.91 35.51
C LYS A 85 13.53 15.88 34.82
N THR A 86 14.52 16.69 35.19
CA THR A 86 14.86 17.35 36.47
C THR A 86 16.06 18.27 36.19
N GLY A 87 16.12 19.45 36.81
CA GLY A 87 17.29 20.34 36.78
C GLY A 87 16.89 21.80 36.85
#